data_AF-A0A2N3BBP5-F1
#
_entry.id   AF-A0A2N3BBP5-F1
#
_cell.length_a   1.000
_cell.length_b   1.000
_cell.length_c   1.000
_cell.angle_alpha   90.00
_cell.angle_beta   90.00
_cell.angle_gamma   90.00
#
_symmetry.space_group_name_H-M   'P 1'
#
loop_
_entity.id
_entity.type
_entity.pdbx_description
1 polymer ?
#
loop_
_entity_poly.entity_id
_entity_poly.type
_entity_poly.pdbx_seq_one_letter_code
_entity_poly.pdbx_strand_id
1 'polypeptide(L)'
;MLQITPDKIAHVIIRAREMEADFGGFGDAGGYGSAAAADLRAFIANLNDDEQASLVAVMWVGRETFDAEELQEAINTAKAEATAPTEDYLMGVPMLADYLEDGLNALGISLEDAEEGVLRST
;
A
#
# COMPACT_ATOMS: atom_id res chain seq x y z
N MET A 1 13.97 -5.13 -8.71
CA MET A 1 13.93 -5.64 -7.32
C MET A 1 13.03 -4.73 -6.52
N LEU A 2 12.24 -5.26 -5.57
CA LEU A 2 11.44 -4.44 -4.65
C LEU A 2 12.38 -3.46 -3.92
N GLN A 3 12.07 -2.16 -3.94
CA GLN A 3 12.82 -1.14 -3.19
C GLN A 3 12.19 -0.82 -1.84
N ILE A 4 11.04 -1.45 -1.55
CA ILE A 4 10.36 -1.43 -0.26
C ILE A 4 10.47 -2.82 0.36
N THR A 5 10.54 -2.89 1.68
CA THR A 5 10.59 -4.17 2.38
C THR A 5 9.18 -4.74 2.59
N PRO A 6 9.00 -6.07 2.59
CA PRO A 6 7.67 -6.67 2.76
C PRO A 6 6.96 -6.27 4.05
N ASP A 7 7.69 -6.08 5.15
CA ASP A 7 7.16 -5.64 6.44
C ASP A 7 6.47 -4.26 6.36
N LYS A 8 7.04 -3.33 5.57
CA LYS A 8 6.41 -2.03 5.34
C LYS A 8 5.13 -2.16 4.53
N ILE A 9 5.09 -3.07 3.55
CA ILE A 9 3.87 -3.33 2.77
C ILE A 9 2.79 -3.95 3.68
N ALA A 10 3.15 -4.93 4.51
CA ALA A 10 2.23 -5.53 5.48
C ALA A 10 1.64 -4.48 6.43
N HIS A 11 2.47 -3.55 6.92
CA HIS A 11 1.98 -2.44 7.74
C HIS A 11 0.94 -1.58 7.01
N VAL A 12 1.18 -1.26 5.73
CA VAL A 12 0.23 -0.51 4.89
C VAL A 12 -1.07 -1.30 4.70
N ILE A 13 -1.00 -2.61 4.43
CA ILE A 13 -2.18 -3.49 4.25
C ILE A 13 -3.06 -3.47 5.50
N ILE A 14 -2.47 -3.68 6.69
CA ILE A 14 -3.21 -3.70 7.96
C ILE A 14 -3.95 -2.37 8.18
N ARG A 15 -3.25 -1.24 8.01
CA ARG A 15 -3.85 0.09 8.20
C ARG A 15 -4.87 0.47 7.13
N ALA A 16 -4.65 0.04 5.89
CA ALA A 16 -5.63 0.22 4.81
C ALA A 16 -6.92 -0.56 5.10
N ARG A 17 -6.82 -1.79 5.60
CA ARG A 17 -7.97 -2.62 5.96
C ARG A 17 -8.78 -2.01 7.12
N GLU A 18 -8.12 -1.41 8.10
CA GLU A 18 -8.77 -0.63 9.18
C GLU A 18 -9.47 0.63 8.66
N MET A 19 -8.83 1.37 7.75
CA MET A 19 -9.42 2.54 7.09
C MET A 19 -10.65 2.17 6.27
N GLU A 20 -10.58 1.09 5.50
CA GLU A 20 -11.68 0.59 4.65
C GLU A 20 -12.87 0.10 5.47
N ALA A 21 -12.62 -0.53 6.63
CA ALA A 21 -13.68 -0.90 7.56
C ALA A 21 -14.46 0.31 8.08
N ASP A 22 -13.80 1.45 8.25
CA ASP A 22 -14.42 2.72 8.69
C ASP A 22 -15.27 3.38 7.57
N PHE A 23 -14.90 3.19 6.30
CA PHE A 23 -15.66 3.68 5.13
C PHE A 23 -17.10 3.13 5.05
N GLY A 24 -17.39 2.01 5.73
CA GLY A 24 -18.72 1.38 5.79
C GLY A 24 -19.59 1.80 6.99
N GLY A 25 -19.08 2.66 7.89
CA GLY A 25 -19.80 3.10 9.09
C GLY A 25 -20.81 4.20 8.78
N PHE A 26 -22.10 3.92 8.99
CA PHE A 26 -23.18 4.91 8.92
C PHE A 26 -22.82 6.15 9.74
N GLY A 27 -22.69 7.29 9.04
CA GLY A 27 -22.22 8.55 9.61
C GLY A 27 -23.07 9.09 10.76
N ASP A 28 -22.40 9.38 11.87
CA ASP A 28 -22.64 10.55 12.73
C ASP A 28 -21.44 10.72 13.69
N ALA A 29 -20.48 11.57 13.32
CA ALA A 29 -19.55 12.33 14.19
C ALA A 29 -18.36 12.85 13.38
N GLY A 30 -18.53 14.03 12.77
CA GLY A 30 -17.43 14.96 12.44
C GLY A 30 -16.14 14.42 11.82
N GLY A 31 -16.15 14.20 10.49
CA GLY A 31 -15.22 14.79 9.53
C GLY A 31 -13.69 14.76 9.72
N TYR A 32 -13.15 14.04 10.69
CA TYR A 32 -11.75 13.68 10.75
C TYR A 32 -11.67 12.26 10.19
N GLY A 33 -10.98 12.06 9.05
CA GLY A 33 -10.70 10.71 8.58
C GLY A 33 -10.14 9.88 9.74
N SER A 34 -10.56 8.61 9.85
CA SER A 34 -10.15 7.70 10.93
C SER A 34 -8.67 7.89 11.30
N ALA A 35 -8.33 7.76 12.58
CA ALA A 35 -6.93 7.80 13.02
C ALA A 35 -6.05 6.83 12.19
N ALA A 36 -6.62 5.70 11.75
CA ALA A 36 -5.98 4.77 10.82
C ALA A 36 -5.67 5.41 9.44
N ALA A 37 -6.58 6.20 8.89
CA ALA A 37 -6.38 6.92 7.63
C ALA A 37 -5.29 7.99 7.75
N ALA A 38 -5.28 8.75 8.86
CA ALA A 38 -4.27 9.77 9.11
C ALA A 38 -2.87 9.14 9.32
N ASP A 39 -2.79 8.05 10.08
CA ASP A 39 -1.56 7.30 10.30
C ASP A 39 -1.04 6.67 9.00
N LEU A 40 -1.93 6.03 8.22
CA LEU A 40 -1.59 5.45 6.92
C LEU A 40 -1.02 6.49 5.97
N ARG A 41 -1.69 7.65 5.88
CA ARG A 41 -1.21 8.79 5.09
C ARG A 41 0.19 9.20 5.49
N ALA A 42 0.40 9.42 6.80
CA ALA A 42 1.68 9.86 7.33
C ALA A 42 2.77 8.81 7.12
N PHE A 43 2.45 7.52 7.22
CA PHE A 43 3.38 6.44 6.96
C PHE A 43 3.84 6.43 5.50
N ILE A 44 2.89 6.46 4.54
CA ILE A 44 3.21 6.46 3.10
C ILE A 44 4.02 7.72 2.73
N ALA A 45 3.64 8.89 3.25
CA ALA A 45 4.34 10.15 3.01
C ALA A 45 5.80 10.16 3.52
N ASN A 46 6.12 9.33 4.53
CA ASN A 46 7.47 9.20 5.07
C ASN A 46 8.33 8.14 4.37
N LEU A 47 7.75 7.35 3.46
CA LEU A 47 8.53 6.46 2.59
C LEU A 47 9.37 7.30 1.61
N ASN A 48 10.54 6.80 1.24
CA ASN A 48 11.31 7.45 0.18
C ASN A 48 10.68 7.23 -1.21
N ASP A 49 11.08 8.01 -2.22
CA ASP A 49 10.49 7.97 -3.56
C ASP A 49 10.54 6.56 -4.21
N ASP A 50 11.61 5.80 -3.96
CA ASP A 50 11.76 4.43 -4.47
C ASP A 50 10.80 3.46 -3.79
N GLU A 51 10.60 3.62 -2.48
CA GLU A 51 9.66 2.85 -1.67
C GLU A 51 8.21 3.15 -2.07
N GLN A 52 7.86 4.43 -2.24
CA GLN A 52 6.55 4.86 -2.69
C GLN A 52 6.22 4.30 -4.08
N ALA A 53 7.16 4.41 -5.04
CA ALA A 53 6.98 3.84 -6.37
C ALA A 53 6.85 2.31 -6.34
N SER A 54 7.61 1.64 -5.46
CA SER A 54 7.48 0.19 -5.28
C SER A 54 6.12 -0.19 -4.71
N LEU A 55 5.59 0.58 -3.76
CA LEU A 55 4.27 0.34 -3.18
C LEU A 55 3.15 0.49 -4.23
N VAL A 56 3.23 1.54 -5.06
CA VAL A 56 2.30 1.74 -6.19
C VAL A 56 2.38 0.57 -7.18
N ALA A 57 3.60 0.14 -7.52
CA ALA A 57 3.80 -0.97 -8.44
C ALA A 57 3.21 -2.28 -7.90
N VAL A 58 3.38 -2.58 -6.60
CA VAL A 58 2.76 -3.76 -5.97
C VAL A 58 1.23 -3.70 -6.06
N MET A 59 0.63 -2.54 -5.77
CA MET A 59 -0.82 -2.33 -5.92
C MET A 59 -1.28 -2.54 -7.37
N TRP A 60 -0.53 -2.04 -8.36
CA TRP A 60 -0.84 -2.28 -9.77
C TRP A 60 -0.73 -3.73 -10.19
N VAL A 61 0.23 -4.48 -9.62
CA VAL A 61 0.35 -5.93 -9.86
C VAL A 61 -0.87 -6.68 -9.29
N GLY A 62 -1.29 -6.38 -8.07
CA GLY A 62 -2.49 -7.01 -7.51
C GLY A 62 -3.80 -6.60 -8.19
N ARG A 63 -3.80 -5.45 -8.88
CA ARG A 63 -4.91 -5.04 -9.77
C ARG A 63 -4.83 -5.64 -11.17
N GLU A 64 -3.83 -6.48 -11.44
CA GLU A 64 -3.57 -7.05 -12.77
C GLU A 64 -3.36 -5.98 -13.86
N THR A 65 -2.88 -4.79 -13.47
CA THR A 65 -2.50 -3.72 -14.42
C THR A 65 -1.12 -3.99 -15.01
N PHE A 66 -0.25 -4.65 -14.24
CA PHE A 66 1.03 -5.20 -14.66
C PHE A 66 1.16 -6.62 -14.13
N ASP A 67 1.92 -7.46 -14.83
CA ASP A 67 2.26 -8.78 -14.30
C ASP A 67 3.40 -8.70 -13.27
N ALA A 68 3.53 -9.74 -12.42
CA ALA A 68 4.63 -9.84 -11.46
C ALA A 68 6.02 -9.81 -12.13
N GLU A 69 6.12 -10.34 -13.36
CA GLU A 69 7.34 -10.30 -14.17
C GLU A 69 7.67 -8.88 -14.67
N GLU A 70 6.66 -8.02 -14.78
CA GLU A 70 6.76 -6.64 -15.24
C GLU A 70 6.95 -5.64 -14.07
N LEU A 71 7.14 -6.13 -12.84
CA LEU A 71 7.30 -5.30 -11.64
C LEU A 71 8.32 -4.16 -11.82
N GLN A 72 9.45 -4.41 -12.49
CA GLN A 72 10.46 -3.38 -12.68
C GLN A 72 9.99 -2.26 -13.63
N GLU A 73 9.18 -2.61 -14.63
CA GLU A 73 8.53 -1.64 -15.51
C GLU A 73 7.46 -0.87 -14.74
N ALA A 74 6.62 -1.55 -13.96
CA ALA A 74 5.63 -0.93 -13.09
C ALA A 74 6.25 0.11 -12.14
N ILE A 75 7.40 -0.19 -11.51
CA ILE A 75 8.13 0.75 -10.65
C ILE A 75 8.61 1.98 -11.44
N ASN A 76 9.16 1.77 -12.64
CA ASN A 76 9.64 2.88 -13.46
C ASN A 76 8.49 3.77 -13.93
N THR A 77 7.36 3.17 -14.29
CA THR A 77 6.13 3.87 -14.65
C THR A 77 5.59 4.64 -13.45
N ALA A 78 5.53 4.04 -12.26
CA ALA A 78 5.09 4.71 -11.05
C ALA A 78 5.94 5.95 -10.73
N LYS A 79 7.27 5.86 -10.89
CA LYS A 79 8.17 7.02 -10.75
C LYS A 79 7.92 8.11 -11.78
N ALA A 80 7.70 7.72 -13.04
CA ALA A 80 7.46 8.67 -14.12
C ALA A 80 6.10 9.38 -13.99
N GLU A 81 5.10 8.68 -13.45
CA GLU A 81 3.72 9.18 -13.31
C GLU A 81 3.44 9.84 -11.94
N ALA A 82 4.40 9.82 -11.00
CA ALA A 82 4.33 10.45 -9.68
C ALA A 82 4.24 11.99 -9.73
N THR A 83 3.11 12.49 -10.22
CA THR A 83 2.80 13.92 -10.41
C THR A 83 1.96 14.50 -9.27
N ALA A 84 1.46 13.64 -8.38
CA ALA A 84 0.73 13.98 -7.17
C ALA A 84 1.33 13.20 -5.99
N PRO A 85 1.08 13.62 -4.73
CA PRO A 85 1.55 12.88 -3.56
C PRO A 85 1.04 11.44 -3.58
N THR A 86 1.95 10.47 -3.42
CA THR A 86 1.63 9.05 -3.54
C THR A 86 0.61 8.62 -2.49
N GLU A 87 0.68 9.20 -1.28
CA GLU A 87 -0.27 8.94 -0.22
C GLU A 87 -1.71 9.34 -0.60
N ASP A 88 -1.87 10.45 -1.33
CA ASP A 88 -3.19 10.88 -1.82
C ASP A 88 -3.72 9.92 -2.89
N TYR A 89 -2.85 9.48 -3.79
CA TYR A 89 -3.19 8.55 -4.84
C TYR A 89 -3.64 7.19 -4.27
N LEU A 90 -2.83 6.60 -3.38
CA LEU A 90 -3.12 5.29 -2.80
C LEU A 90 -4.34 5.31 -1.88
N MET A 91 -4.52 6.36 -1.07
CA MET A 91 -5.72 6.48 -0.22
C MET A 91 -7.03 6.65 -1.00
N GLY A 92 -6.94 7.08 -2.27
CA GLY A 92 -8.08 7.13 -3.18
C GLY A 92 -8.42 5.79 -3.84
N VAL A 93 -7.57 4.76 -3.68
CA VAL A 93 -7.80 3.44 -4.25
C VAL A 93 -8.78 2.67 -3.37
N PRO A 94 -9.96 2.25 -3.90
CA PRO A 94 -10.85 1.37 -3.17
C PRO A 94 -10.23 -0.02 -3.04
N MET A 95 -10.42 -0.70 -1.92
CA MET A 95 -9.88 -2.05 -1.67
C MET A 95 -8.35 -2.09 -1.84
N LEU A 96 -7.66 -1.01 -1.44
CA LEU A 96 -6.21 -0.90 -1.46
C LEU A 96 -5.55 -2.07 -0.72
N ALA A 97 -6.11 -2.48 0.43
CA ALA A 97 -5.57 -3.58 1.23
C ALA A 97 -5.52 -4.88 0.42
N ASP A 98 -6.62 -5.22 -0.25
CA ASP A 98 -6.71 -6.45 -1.04
C ASP A 98 -5.78 -6.40 -2.25
N TYR A 99 -5.68 -5.26 -2.96
CA TYR A 99 -4.75 -5.14 -4.09
C TYR A 99 -3.28 -5.24 -3.67
N LEU A 100 -2.90 -4.72 -2.51
CA LEU A 100 -1.52 -4.87 -2.02
C LEU A 100 -1.23 -6.30 -1.60
N GLU A 101 -2.20 -6.99 -0.99
CA GLU A 101 -2.09 -8.40 -0.60
C GLU A 101 -1.97 -9.30 -1.83
N ASP A 102 -2.83 -9.12 -2.83
CA ASP A 102 -2.77 -9.84 -4.11
C ASP A 102 -1.44 -9.58 -4.84
N GLY A 103 -0.96 -8.33 -4.81
CA GLY A 103 0.34 -7.95 -5.38
C GLY A 103 1.51 -8.65 -4.71
N LEU A 104 1.52 -8.75 -3.37
CA LEU A 104 2.53 -9.52 -2.64
C LEU A 104 2.47 -11.01 -3.00
N ASN A 105 1.27 -11.58 -3.03
CA ASN A 105 1.06 -12.99 -3.38
C ASN A 105 1.56 -13.30 -4.80
N ALA A 106 1.28 -12.42 -5.76
CA ALA A 106 1.76 -12.54 -7.14
C ALA A 106 3.31 -12.50 -7.23
N LEU A 107 3.96 -11.77 -6.31
CA LEU A 107 5.42 -11.72 -6.19
C LEU A 107 6.01 -12.90 -5.40
N GLY A 108 5.17 -13.84 -4.95
CA GLY A 108 5.57 -15.01 -4.19
C GLY A 108 5.88 -14.72 -2.72
N ILE A 109 5.34 -13.64 -2.18
CA ILE A 109 5.50 -13.22 -0.77
C ILE A 109 4.12 -13.32 -0.12
N SER A 110 3.98 -14.15 0.92
CA SER A 110 2.73 -14.20 1.68
C SER A 110 2.65 -13.02 2.65
N LEU A 111 1.43 -12.57 2.97
CA LEU A 111 1.22 -11.54 3.99
C LEU A 111 1.76 -12.00 5.36
N GLU A 112 1.58 -13.27 5.71
CA GLU A 112 2.06 -13.84 6.97
C GLU A 112 3.59 -13.72 7.10
N ASP A 113 4.34 -14.06 6.04
CA ASP A 113 5.81 -13.92 6.01
C ASP A 113 6.26 -12.46 6.14
N ALA A 114 5.48 -11.54 5.55
CA ALA A 114 5.75 -10.11 5.63
C ALA A 114 5.47 -9.55 7.05
N GLU A 115 4.42 -10.01 7.70
CA GLU A 115 4.04 -9.64 9.08
C GLU A 115 5.05 -10.15 10.13
N GLU A 116 5.64 -11.32 9.95
CA GLU A 116 6.70 -11.81 10.84
C GLU A 116 7.90 -10.84 10.92
N GLY A 117 8.17 -10.09 9.84
CA GLY A 117 9.15 -9.00 9.82
C GLY A 117 8.76 -7.79 10.67
N VAL A 118 7.46 -7.47 10.71
CA VAL A 118 6.90 -6.39 11.55
C VAL A 118 7.02 -6.75 13.04
N LEU A 119 6.73 -8.00 13.41
CA LEU A 119 6.79 -8.47 14.80
C LEU A 119 8.20 -8.56 15.37
N ARG A 120 9.23 -8.70 14.52
CA ARG A 120 10.64 -8.71 14.95
C ARG A 120 11.27 -7.31 15.04
N SER A 121 10.62 -6.28 14.50
CA SER A 121 11.14 -4.92 14.43
C SER A 121 10.57 -3.95 15.49
N THR A 122 9.66 -4.44 16.35
CA THR A 122 9.17 -3.80 17.59
C THR A 122 9.91 -4.33 18.81
#